data_AF-A0A7V1G7I5-F1
#
_entry.id   AF-A0A7V1G7I5-F1
#
_cell.length_a   1.000
_cell.length_b   1.000
_cell.length_c   1.000
_cell.angle_alpha   90.00
_cell.angle_beta   90.00
_cell.angle_gamma   90.00
#
_symmetry.space_group_name_H-M   'P 1'
#
loop_
_entity.id
_entity.type
_entity.pdbx_description
1 polymer ?
#
loop_
_entity_poly.entity_id
_entity_poly.type
_entity_poly.pdbx_seq_one_letter_code
_entity_poly.pdbx_strand_id
1 'polypeptide(L)'
;MKKVLFSWSGGKDSALALYEIQKDPAYEVVALLTTVTEDYDRVSMHGFRTELLVAQAASLSLPLKQIKISKDATNDDYENRMRESLTQFQNDGVLSVVFGDIFLEDLKKYREDKLAQVDMGAIFPLWKKDTKELANKFINTGFKALITCVDTNVLDARFTGRDYDTDLLNDLPAGVD
;
A
#
# COMPACT_ATOMS: atom_id res chain seq x y z
N MET A 1 11.89 -0.56 -20.05
CA MET A 1 11.11 -0.37 -18.81
C MET A 1 11.97 -0.75 -17.63
N LYS A 2 11.92 0.04 -16.56
CA LYS A 2 12.54 -0.28 -15.27
C LYS A 2 11.57 -1.18 -14.51
N LYS A 3 12.02 -2.36 -14.11
CA LYS A 3 11.23 -3.27 -13.28
C LYS A 3 11.13 -2.71 -11.87
N VAL A 4 9.94 -2.75 -11.29
CA VAL A 4 9.67 -2.27 -9.93
C VAL A 4 8.79 -3.24 -9.16
N LEU A 5 9.02 -3.34 -7.85
CA LEU A 5 8.05 -3.92 -6.93
C LEU A 5 7.03 -2.87 -6.54
N PHE A 6 5.82 -3.31 -6.20
CA PHE A 6 4.81 -2.44 -5.65
C PHE A 6 4.44 -2.87 -4.24
N SER A 7 4.66 -2.00 -3.24
CA SER A 7 4.22 -2.23 -1.87
C SER A 7 2.70 -2.14 -1.80
N TRP A 8 2.04 -3.29 -1.83
CA TRP A 8 0.59 -3.38 -1.90
C TRP A 8 -0.02 -3.50 -0.51
N SER A 9 -0.88 -2.54 -0.17
CA SER A 9 -1.55 -2.51 1.12
C SER A 9 -3.01 -2.94 1.05
N GLY A 10 -3.58 -3.05 -0.16
CA GLY A 10 -5.00 -3.33 -0.40
C GLY A 10 -5.95 -2.15 -0.17
N GLY A 11 -5.43 -1.00 0.27
CA GLY A 11 -6.21 0.22 0.53
C GLY A 11 -6.34 1.16 -0.68
N LYS A 12 -7.16 2.21 -0.52
CA LYS A 12 -7.48 3.18 -1.58
C LYS A 12 -6.25 3.85 -2.20
N ASP A 13 -5.30 4.28 -1.36
CA ASP A 13 -4.13 5.04 -1.82
C ASP A 13 -3.12 4.12 -2.51
N SER A 14 -3.00 2.88 -2.03
CA SER A 14 -2.20 1.84 -2.68
C SER A 14 -2.76 1.49 -4.07
N ALA A 15 -4.08 1.35 -4.20
CA ALA A 15 -4.74 1.15 -5.49
C ALA A 15 -4.54 2.32 -6.46
N LEU A 16 -4.71 3.56 -5.98
CA LEU A 16 -4.51 4.75 -6.79
C LEU A 16 -3.04 4.91 -7.21
N ALA A 17 -2.09 4.66 -6.32
CA ALA A 17 -0.66 4.72 -6.63
C ALA A 17 -0.25 3.65 -7.64
N LEU A 18 -0.83 2.44 -7.58
CA LEU A 18 -0.61 1.38 -8.57
C LEU A 18 -1.11 1.83 -9.95
N TYR A 19 -2.31 2.40 -9.99
CA TYR A 19 -2.87 2.95 -11.21
C TYR A 19 -2.00 4.07 -11.81
N GLU A 20 -1.49 4.99 -10.99
CA GLU A 20 -0.62 6.07 -11.46
C GLU A 20 0.69 5.54 -12.03
N ILE A 21 1.36 4.59 -11.36
CA ILE A 21 2.65 4.08 -11.84
C ILE A 21 2.49 3.21 -13.11
N GLN A 22 1.38 2.48 -13.25
CA GLN A 22 1.11 1.68 -14.44
C GLN A 22 0.86 2.51 -15.70
N LYS A 23 0.55 3.80 -15.57
CA LYS A 23 0.39 4.73 -16.70
C LYS A 23 1.72 5.28 -17.20
N ASP A 24 2.79 5.15 -16.42
CA ASP A 24 4.11 5.60 -16.82
C ASP A 24 4.85 4.48 -17.57
N PRO A 25 5.08 4.60 -18.89
CA PRO A 25 5.73 3.57 -19.70
C PRO A 25 7.21 3.37 -19.35
N ALA A 26 7.78 4.20 -18.45
CA ALA A 26 9.11 3.98 -17.91
C ALA A 26 9.17 2.77 -16.98
N TYR A 27 8.06 2.33 -16.39
CA TYR A 27 8.02 1.32 -15.34
C TYR A 27 7.21 0.08 -15.70
N GLU A 28 7.64 -1.06 -15.16
CA GLU A 28 6.94 -2.34 -15.22
C GLU A 28 6.79 -2.88 -13.79
N VAL A 29 5.56 -2.96 -13.30
CA VAL A 29 5.28 -3.56 -11.99
C VAL A 29 5.35 -5.08 -12.11
N VAL A 30 6.41 -5.68 -11.56
CA VAL A 30 6.66 -7.13 -11.73
C VAL A 30 6.01 -7.99 -10.65
N ALA A 31 5.76 -7.42 -9.47
CA ALA A 31 5.07 -8.09 -8.38
C ALA A 31 4.53 -7.10 -7.34
N LEU A 32 3.45 -7.51 -6.67
CA LEU A 32 2.97 -6.92 -5.43
C LEU A 32 3.75 -7.51 -4.26
N LEU A 33 4.08 -6.68 -3.27
CA LEU A 33 4.76 -7.06 -2.04
C LEU A 33 3.90 -6.68 -0.84
N THR A 34 3.54 -7.65 0.00
CA THR A 34 2.68 -7.41 1.18
C THR A 34 3.10 -8.27 2.36
N THR A 35 3.13 -7.69 3.55
CA THR A 35 3.41 -8.42 4.80
C THR A 35 2.14 -9.03 5.39
N VAL A 36 2.22 -10.31 5.76
CA VAL A 36 1.12 -11.09 6.35
C VAL A 36 1.58 -11.67 7.69
N THR A 37 0.75 -11.52 8.71
CA THR A 37 0.94 -12.18 10.00
C THR A 37 0.32 -13.58 9.93
N GLU A 38 1.15 -14.61 9.88
CA GLU A 38 0.76 -15.99 9.58
C GLU A 38 -0.28 -16.54 10.56
N ASP A 39 -0.06 -16.32 11.85
CA ASP A 39 -0.93 -16.82 12.92
C ASP A 39 -2.39 -16.34 12.81
N TYR A 40 -2.59 -15.17 12.21
CA TYR A 40 -3.93 -14.56 12.06
C TYR A 40 -4.48 -14.70 10.65
N ASP A 41 -3.67 -15.14 9.70
CA ASP A 41 -3.95 -15.14 8.26
C ASP A 41 -4.49 -13.78 7.77
N ARG A 42 -3.77 -12.71 8.14
CA ARG A 42 -4.16 -11.32 7.90
C ARG A 42 -2.98 -10.45 7.49
N VAL A 43 -3.25 -9.44 6.67
CA VAL A 43 -2.29 -8.38 6.35
C VAL A 43 -1.92 -7.63 7.63
N SER A 44 -0.63 -7.48 7.93
CA SER A 44 -0.16 -7.08 9.26
C SER A 44 -0.62 -5.68 9.68
N MET A 45 -0.62 -4.70 8.76
CA MET A 45 -0.98 -3.31 9.08
C MET A 45 -2.47 -3.00 8.91
N HIS A 46 -3.12 -3.59 7.91
CA HIS A 46 -4.51 -3.28 7.54
C HIS A 46 -5.52 -4.35 7.97
N GLY A 47 -5.04 -5.46 8.51
CA GLY A 47 -5.84 -6.43 9.25
C GLY A 47 -6.85 -7.25 8.45
N PHE A 48 -6.98 -7.10 7.13
CA PHE A 48 -7.90 -7.93 6.34
C PHE A 48 -7.29 -9.30 5.99
N ARG A 49 -8.16 -10.25 5.63
CA ARG A 49 -7.78 -11.65 5.38
C ARG A 49 -6.86 -11.81 4.17
N THR A 50 -5.91 -12.73 4.26
CA THR A 50 -5.02 -13.08 3.13
C THR A 50 -5.79 -13.51 1.88
N GLU A 51 -6.94 -14.15 2.03
CA GLU A 51 -7.79 -14.54 0.90
C GLU A 51 -8.20 -13.33 0.03
N LEU A 52 -8.55 -12.21 0.66
CA LEU A 52 -8.87 -10.97 -0.06
C LEU A 52 -7.63 -10.38 -0.73
N LEU A 53 -6.46 -10.45 -0.08
CA LEU A 53 -5.19 -10.02 -0.68
C LEU A 53 -4.88 -10.83 -1.95
N VAL A 54 -5.03 -12.15 -1.89
CA VAL A 54 -4.82 -13.04 -3.03
C VAL A 54 -5.83 -12.76 -4.15
N ALA A 55 -7.10 -12.56 -3.81
CA ALA A 55 -8.14 -12.20 -4.78
C ALA A 55 -7.86 -10.86 -5.47
N GLN A 56 -7.40 -9.85 -4.71
CA GLN A 56 -6.98 -8.56 -5.27
C GLN A 56 -5.82 -8.74 -6.26
N ALA A 57 -4.74 -9.44 -5.87
CA ALA A 57 -3.59 -9.68 -6.74
C ALA A 57 -3.97 -10.44 -8.03
N ALA A 58 -4.81 -11.47 -7.91
CA ALA A 58 -5.33 -12.22 -9.05
C ALA A 58 -6.18 -11.34 -9.99
N SER A 59 -7.04 -10.48 -9.45
CA SER A 59 -7.85 -9.54 -10.24
C SER A 59 -6.98 -8.52 -11.00
N LEU A 60 -5.83 -8.15 -10.44
CA LEU A 60 -4.84 -7.27 -11.05
C LEU A 60 -3.94 -8.00 -12.06
N SER A 61 -4.02 -9.34 -12.12
CA SER A 61 -3.10 -10.17 -12.91
C SER A 61 -1.62 -9.92 -12.59
N LEU A 62 -1.31 -9.62 -11.33
CA LEU A 62 0.05 -9.37 -10.85
C LEU A 62 0.50 -10.48 -9.89
N PRO A 63 1.75 -10.97 -9.99
CA PRO A 63 2.33 -11.85 -8.98
C PRO A 63 2.29 -11.21 -7.60
N LEU A 64 2.06 -12.02 -6.56
CA LEU A 64 2.06 -11.57 -5.16
C LEU A 64 3.17 -12.26 -4.38
N LYS A 65 4.11 -11.48 -3.85
CA LYS A 65 5.05 -11.90 -2.81
C LYS A 65 4.49 -11.55 -1.45
N GLN A 66 4.13 -12.58 -0.69
CA GLN A 66 3.79 -12.43 0.72
C GLN A 66 5.06 -12.53 1.58
N ILE A 67 5.33 -11.51 2.37
CA ILE A 67 6.35 -11.57 3.43
C ILE A 67 5.64 -12.02 4.69
N LYS A 68 5.94 -13.25 5.11
CA LYS A 68 5.26 -13.88 6.21
C LYS A 68 6.02 -13.67 7.52
N ILE A 69 5.32 -13.18 8.54
CA ILE A 69 5.85 -12.94 9.90
C ILE A 69 4.96 -13.63 10.93
N SER A 70 5.52 -14.02 12.07
CA SER A 70 4.73 -14.50 13.21
C SER A 70 4.07 -13.33 13.94
N LYS A 71 2.98 -13.59 14.68
CA LYS A 71 2.38 -12.63 15.62
C LYS A 71 3.35 -12.12 16.69
N ASP A 72 4.35 -12.92 17.04
CA ASP A 72 5.36 -12.61 18.05
C ASP A 72 6.64 -12.03 17.42
N ALA A 73 6.62 -11.74 16.11
CA ALA A 73 7.76 -11.17 15.40
C ALA A 73 8.10 -9.78 15.92
N THR A 74 9.39 -9.56 16.16
CA THR A 74 9.93 -8.23 16.44
C THR A 74 10.00 -7.41 15.16
N ASN A 75 10.23 -6.09 15.30
CA ASN A 75 10.51 -5.26 14.14
C ASN A 75 11.78 -5.72 13.40
N ASP A 76 12.79 -6.22 14.12
CA ASP A 76 14.01 -6.75 13.51
C ASP A 76 13.72 -8.02 12.67
N ASP A 77 12.83 -8.90 13.15
CA ASP A 77 12.39 -10.07 12.38
C ASP A 77 11.69 -9.64 11.08
N TYR A 78 10.77 -8.67 11.17
CA TYR A 78 10.09 -8.09 10.01
C TYR A 78 11.10 -7.50 9.01
N GLU A 79 12.04 -6.68 9.48
CA GLU A 79 13.03 -6.04 8.63
C GLU A 79 13.99 -7.03 7.99
N ASN A 80 14.39 -8.08 8.71
CA ASN A 80 15.21 -9.16 8.17
C ASN A 80 14.48 -9.90 7.04
N ARG A 81 13.21 -10.28 7.24
CA ARG A 81 12.38 -10.96 6.23
C ARG A 81 12.10 -10.08 5.00
N MET A 82 11.87 -8.79 5.24
CA MET A 82 11.71 -7.79 4.18
C MET A 82 13.00 -7.69 3.36
N ARG A 83 14.16 -7.53 4.02
CA ARG A 83 15.46 -7.45 3.37
C ARG A 83 15.76 -8.70 2.53
N GLU A 84 15.55 -9.89 3.08
CA GLU A 84 15.72 -11.17 2.36
C GLU A 84 14.88 -11.20 1.07
N SER A 85 13.62 -10.77 1.15
CA SER A 85 12.72 -10.74 -0.01
C SER A 85 13.14 -9.70 -1.04
N LEU A 86 13.55 -8.51 -0.61
CA LEU A 86 14.02 -7.45 -1.49
C LEU A 86 15.32 -7.83 -2.19
N THR A 87 16.28 -8.43 -1.48
CA THR A 87 17.55 -8.91 -2.06
C THR A 87 17.31 -9.96 -3.15
N GLN A 88 16.32 -10.84 -3.01
CA GLN A 88 15.95 -11.79 -4.08
C GLN A 88 15.56 -11.06 -5.36
N PHE A 89 14.66 -10.07 -5.27
CA PHE A 89 14.23 -9.29 -6.44
C PHE A 89 15.33 -8.37 -6.98
N GLN A 90 16.19 -7.85 -6.12
CA GLN A 90 17.34 -7.05 -6.54
C GLN A 90 18.30 -7.87 -7.41
N ASN A 91 18.58 -9.12 -7.02
CA ASN A 91 19.38 -10.04 -7.81
C ASN A 91 18.75 -10.35 -9.18
N ASP A 92 17.42 -10.27 -9.28
CA ASP A 92 16.66 -10.40 -10.53
C ASP A 92 16.57 -9.09 -11.34
N GLY A 93 17.30 -8.04 -10.93
CA GLY A 93 17.40 -6.76 -11.61
C GLY A 93 16.27 -5.76 -11.29
N VAL A 94 15.51 -5.99 -10.22
CA VAL A 94 14.50 -5.03 -9.74
C VAL A 94 15.17 -4.02 -8.80
N LEU A 95 15.21 -2.75 -9.19
CA LEU A 95 16.01 -1.73 -8.49
C LEU A 95 15.18 -0.71 -7.74
N SER A 96 13.85 -0.83 -7.72
CA SER A 96 13.01 0.12 -6.99
C SER A 96 11.73 -0.51 -6.46
N VAL A 97 11.22 0.08 -5.38
CA VAL A 97 9.92 -0.23 -4.79
C VAL A 97 9.04 1.00 -4.82
N VAL A 98 7.80 0.82 -5.27
CA VAL A 98 6.78 1.86 -5.34
C VAL A 98 5.91 1.78 -4.09
N PHE A 99 5.59 2.93 -3.51
CA PHE A 99 4.69 3.03 -2.36
C PHE A 99 3.59 4.05 -2.58
N GLY A 100 2.45 3.85 -1.91
CA GLY A 100 1.30 4.74 -1.94
C GLY A 100 1.31 5.85 -0.88
N ASP A 101 2.44 6.11 -0.21
CA ASP A 101 2.52 7.15 0.82
C ASP A 101 2.33 8.56 0.22
N ILE A 102 1.66 9.44 0.95
CA ILE A 102 1.28 10.77 0.48
C ILE A 102 2.10 11.88 1.16
N PHE A 103 2.23 11.90 2.49
CA PHE A 103 2.81 13.07 3.17
C PHE A 103 3.68 12.84 4.42
N LEU A 104 3.73 11.62 4.98
CA LEU A 104 4.50 11.32 6.20
C LEU A 104 6.00 11.23 5.92
N GLU A 105 6.74 12.32 6.15
CA GLU A 105 8.18 12.45 5.87
C GLU A 105 9.01 11.36 6.57
N ASP A 106 8.76 11.11 7.85
CA ASP A 106 9.50 10.10 8.63
C ASP A 106 9.31 8.69 8.06
N LEU A 107 8.10 8.38 7.58
CA LEU A 107 7.80 7.09 6.95
C LEU A 107 8.48 6.96 5.59
N LYS A 108 8.45 8.04 4.78
CA LYS A 108 9.19 8.08 3.52
C LYS A 108 10.68 7.86 3.75
N LYS A 109 11.28 8.60 4.69
CA LYS A 109 12.69 8.46 5.04
C LYS A 109 13.01 7.05 5.52
N TYR A 110 12.19 6.48 6.39
CA TYR A 110 12.35 5.11 6.85
C TYR A 110 12.39 4.14 5.67
N ARG A 111 11.45 4.23 4.72
CA ARG A 111 11.43 3.37 3.53
C ARG A 111 12.68 3.54 2.66
N GLU A 112 13.09 4.77 2.40
CA GLU A 112 14.31 5.08 1.63
C GLU A 112 15.55 4.49 2.30
N ASP A 113 15.71 4.70 3.61
CA ASP A 113 16.84 4.21 4.39
C ASP A 113 16.88 2.67 4.41
N LYS A 114 15.73 1.97 4.42
CA LYS A 114 15.69 0.50 4.34
C LYS A 114 16.01 -0.03 2.94
N LEU A 115 15.53 0.62 1.88
CA LEU A 115 15.84 0.19 0.51
C LEU A 115 17.31 0.45 0.14
N ALA A 116 17.89 1.52 0.65
CA ALA A 116 19.32 1.81 0.45
C ALA A 116 20.23 0.70 0.99
N GLN A 117 19.81 -0.05 2.02
CA GLN A 117 20.56 -1.19 2.56
C GLN A 117 20.67 -2.38 1.59
N VAL A 118 19.87 -2.39 0.52
CA VAL A 118 19.85 -3.42 -0.53
C VAL A 118 20.03 -2.81 -1.92
N ASP A 119 20.60 -1.60 -2.01
CA ASP A 119 20.85 -0.88 -3.26
C ASP A 119 19.59 -0.67 -4.14
N MET A 120 18.43 -0.47 -3.51
CA MET A 120 17.16 -0.16 -4.18
C MET A 120 16.70 1.28 -3.91
N GLY A 121 15.95 1.86 -4.85
CA GLY A 121 15.30 3.17 -4.72
C GLY A 121 13.83 3.09 -4.34
N ALA A 122 13.29 4.18 -3.79
CA ALA A 122 11.86 4.33 -3.51
C ALA A 122 11.18 5.24 -4.55
N ILE A 123 9.94 4.92 -4.91
CA ILE A 123 9.09 5.74 -5.80
C ILE A 123 7.77 6.01 -5.11
N PHE A 124 7.32 7.27 -5.13
CA PHE A 124 6.10 7.71 -4.44
C PHE A 124 5.17 8.48 -5.40
N PRO A 125 4.31 7.80 -6.17
CA PRO A 125 3.49 8.44 -7.22
C PRO A 125 2.50 9.47 -6.68
N LEU A 126 2.17 9.41 -5.39
CA LEU A 126 1.19 10.28 -4.73
C LEU A 126 1.82 11.34 -3.81
N TRP A 127 3.16 11.40 -3.74
CA TRP A 127 3.86 12.24 -2.77
C TRP A 127 3.50 13.72 -2.88
N LYS A 128 3.09 14.31 -1.75
CA LYS A 128 2.69 15.71 -1.58
C LYS A 128 1.59 16.19 -2.54
N LYS A 129 0.84 15.26 -3.14
CA LYS A 129 -0.39 15.61 -3.86
C LYS A 129 -1.47 15.99 -2.85
N ASP A 130 -2.34 16.91 -3.24
CA ASP A 130 -3.48 17.33 -2.41
C ASP A 130 -4.44 16.16 -2.19
N THR A 131 -4.79 15.89 -0.93
CA THR A 131 -5.56 14.69 -0.59
C THR A 131 -7.00 14.78 -1.04
N LYS A 132 -7.58 15.98 -1.10
CA LYS A 132 -8.91 16.21 -1.67
C LYS A 132 -8.91 15.96 -3.18
N GLU A 133 -7.88 16.39 -3.90
CA GLU A 133 -7.72 16.04 -5.32
C GLU A 133 -7.57 14.53 -5.51
N LEU A 134 -6.79 13.85 -4.66
CA LEU A 134 -6.63 12.39 -4.72
C LEU A 134 -7.95 11.66 -4.44
N ALA A 135 -8.72 12.08 -3.43
CA ALA A 135 -10.03 11.52 -3.09
C ALA A 135 -11.01 11.65 -4.26
N ASN A 136 -11.11 12.84 -4.84
CA ASN A 136 -11.96 13.07 -6.02
C ASN A 136 -11.47 12.26 -7.23
N LYS A 137 -10.17 12.17 -7.45
CA LYS A 137 -9.59 11.37 -8.54
C LYS A 137 -9.89 9.88 -8.37
N PHE A 138 -9.82 9.35 -7.16
CA PHE A 138 -10.16 7.97 -6.85
C PHE A 138 -11.60 7.66 -7.28
N ILE A 139 -12.56 8.48 -6.83
CA ILE A 139 -13.98 8.35 -7.15
C ILE A 139 -14.22 8.49 -8.66
N ASN A 140 -13.68 9.54 -9.28
CA ASN A 140 -13.90 9.86 -10.70
C ASN A 140 -13.27 8.83 -11.65
N THR A 141 -12.22 8.13 -11.21
CA THR A 141 -11.62 7.03 -11.98
C THR A 141 -12.46 5.75 -11.89
N GLY A 142 -13.48 5.72 -11.01
CA GLY A 142 -14.40 4.59 -10.85
C GLY A 142 -13.93 3.56 -9.82
N PHE A 143 -12.89 3.86 -9.03
CA PHE A 143 -12.50 2.97 -7.94
C PHE A 143 -13.60 2.87 -6.89
N LYS A 144 -13.61 1.73 -6.19
CA LYS A 144 -14.51 1.45 -5.08
C LYS A 144 -13.68 1.06 -3.87
N ALA A 145 -14.03 1.63 -2.72
CA ALA A 145 -13.47 1.27 -1.43
C ALA A 145 -14.57 1.34 -0.37
N LEU A 146 -14.35 0.64 0.73
CA LEU A 146 -15.23 0.61 1.89
C LEU A 146 -14.43 1.09 3.10
N ILE A 147 -15.03 1.89 3.97
CA ILE A 147 -14.44 2.22 5.27
C ILE A 147 -14.47 0.97 6.15
N THR A 148 -13.31 0.41 6.44
CA THR A 148 -13.19 -0.84 7.23
C THR A 148 -12.86 -0.60 8.69
N CYS A 149 -12.32 0.58 9.03
CA CYS A 149 -11.95 0.97 10.37
C CYS A 149 -11.97 2.50 10.48
N VAL A 150 -12.35 3.02 11.65
CA VAL A 150 -12.28 4.45 11.98
C VAL A 150 -11.71 4.59 13.39
N ASP A 151 -10.97 5.67 13.64
CA ASP A 151 -10.65 6.08 15.01
C ASP A 151 -11.86 6.81 15.60
N THR A 152 -12.55 6.15 16.55
CA THR A 152 -13.78 6.69 17.16
C THR A 152 -13.56 7.91 18.03
N ASN A 153 -12.30 8.28 18.32
CA ASN A 153 -12.00 9.56 18.98
C ASN A 153 -12.07 10.74 18.01
N VAL A 154 -12.00 10.48 16.70
CA VAL A 154 -11.94 11.51 15.64
C VAL A 154 -13.17 11.45 14.73
N LEU A 155 -13.68 10.25 14.42
CA LEU A 155 -14.79 10.04 13.49
C LEU A 155 -15.80 9.03 14.07
N ASP A 156 -17.09 9.36 14.00
CA ASP A 156 -18.17 8.52 14.54
C ASP A 156 -18.17 7.11 13.92
N ALA A 157 -18.45 6.09 14.73
CA ALA A 157 -18.47 4.69 14.30
C ALA A 157 -19.43 4.42 13.12
N ARG A 158 -20.47 5.26 12.93
CA ARG A 158 -21.42 5.19 11.81
C ARG A 158 -20.78 5.31 10.43
N PHE A 159 -19.55 5.82 10.35
CA PHE A 159 -18.83 5.91 9.08
C PHE A 159 -18.23 4.56 8.65
N THR A 160 -18.04 3.62 9.57
CA THR A 160 -17.58 2.26 9.24
C THR A 160 -18.63 1.54 8.40
N GLY A 161 -18.18 0.84 7.35
CA GLY A 161 -19.05 0.13 6.41
C GLY A 161 -19.70 1.00 5.35
N ARG A 162 -19.39 2.31 5.30
CA ARG A 162 -19.81 3.17 4.19
C ARG A 162 -18.87 3.00 2.99
N ASP A 163 -19.44 3.18 1.80
CA ASP A 163 -18.66 3.31 0.57
C ASP A 163 -17.84 4.61 0.59
N TYR A 164 -16.65 4.57 -0.01
CA TYR A 164 -15.82 5.74 -0.24
C TYR A 164 -16.27 6.45 -1.52
N ASP A 165 -17.23 7.35 -1.37
CA ASP A 165 -17.88 8.09 -2.45
C ASP A 165 -18.06 9.58 -2.13
N THR A 166 -18.70 10.32 -3.03
CA THR A 166 -18.92 11.76 -2.86
C THR A 166 -19.81 12.08 -1.67
N ASP A 167 -20.78 11.21 -1.35
CA ASP A 167 -21.66 11.41 -0.20
C ASP A 167 -20.90 11.24 1.12
N LEU A 168 -20.01 10.24 1.19
CA LEU A 168 -19.07 10.10 2.30
C LEU A 168 -18.23 11.37 2.47
N LEU A 169 -17.59 11.85 1.40
CA LEU A 169 -16.71 13.03 1.47
C LEU A 169 -17.44 14.29 1.92
N ASN A 170 -18.71 14.46 1.54
CA ASN A 170 -19.53 15.59 1.96
C ASN A 170 -19.95 15.50 3.44
N ASP A 171 -20.07 14.29 3.98
CA ASP A 171 -20.45 14.04 5.36
C ASP A 171 -19.26 14.09 6.34
N LEU A 172 -18.02 14.05 5.85
CA LEU A 172 -16.83 14.08 6.70
C LEU A 172 -16.74 15.40 7.49
N PRO A 173 -16.48 15.35 8.81
CA PRO A 173 -16.22 16.54 9.60
C PRO A 173 -14.98 17.30 9.11
N ALA A 174 -14.94 18.61 9.36
CA ALA A 174 -13.75 19.41 9.08
C ALA A 174 -12.53 18.85 9.84
N GLY A 175 -11.42 18.64 9.13
CA GLY A 175 -10.18 18.10 9.69
C GLY A 175 -10.06 16.57 9.62
N VAL A 176 -11.04 15.87 9.04
CA VAL A 176 -10.97 14.44 8.72
C VAL A 176 -10.77 14.27 7.21
N ASP A 177 -9.88 13.35 6.84
CA ASP A 177 -9.50 13.00 5.45
C ASP A 177 -9.64 11.48 5.22
#